data_AF-A0A1G8X0L8-F1
#
_entry.id   AF-A0A1G8X0L8-F1
#
_cell.length_a   1.000
_cell.length_b   1.000
_cell.length_c   1.000
_cell.angle_alpha   90.00
_cell.angle_beta   90.00
_cell.angle_gamma   90.00
#
_symmetry.space_group_name_H-M   'P 1'
#
loop_
_entity.id
_entity.type
_entity.pdbx_description
1 polymer ?
#
loop_
_entity_poly.entity_id
_entity_poly.type
_entity_poly.pdbx_seq_one_letter_code
_entity_poly.pdbx_strand_id
1 'polypeptide(L)' 'MSAPLQKPNSLDVRQAIVRYLIDHVDNPSVSIVEVTIAVRKMFPLCELTDWQIGDLIARSAIDAGFAIDFDAAPWTETS' A
#
# COMPACT_ATOMS: atom_id res chain seq x y z
N MET A 1 32.74 -3.94 2.91
CA MET A 1 31.77 -4.97 3.32
C MET A 1 30.41 -4.51 2.83
N SER A 2 29.91 -5.09 1.75
CA SER A 2 28.57 -4.78 1.24
C SER A 2 27.56 -5.52 2.10
N ALA A 3 26.67 -4.79 2.77
CA ALA A 3 25.58 -5.39 3.52
C ALA A 3 24.75 -6.27 2.57
N PRO A 4 24.25 -7.43 3.02
CA PRO A 4 23.30 -8.20 2.22
C PRO A 4 22.16 -7.27 1.85
N LEU A 5 21.81 -7.22 0.57
CA LEU A 5 20.58 -6.57 0.10
C LEU A 5 19.43 -7.36 0.72
N GLN A 6 19.05 -7.03 1.96
CA GLN A 6 17.99 -7.73 2.67
C GLN A 6 16.72 -7.51 1.87
N LYS A 7 16.14 -8.62 1.37
CA LYS A 7 14.80 -8.58 0.81
C LYS A 7 13.87 -8.03 1.89
N PRO A 8 13.07 -7.00 1.59
CA PRO A 8 12.08 -6.49 2.51
C PRO A 8 11.18 -7.66 2.89
N ASN A 9 11.14 -7.98 4.19
CA ASN A 9 10.22 -8.99 4.68
C ASN A 9 8.81 -8.38 4.83
N SER A 10 7.79 -9.21 5.04
CA SER A 10 6.40 -8.74 5.18
C SER A 10 6.21 -7.66 6.26
N LEU A 11 7.04 -7.67 7.31
CA LEU A 11 6.99 -6.72 8.40
C LEU A 11 7.50 -5.32 7.97
N ASP A 12 8.55 -5.27 7.15
CA ASP A 12 9.09 -4.02 6.59
C ASP A 12 8.04 -3.32 5.70
N VAL A 13 7.34 -4.12 4.88
CA VAL A 13 6.27 -3.64 4.00
C VAL A 13 5.09 -3.12 4.82
N ARG A 14 4.67 -3.86 5.85
CA ARG A 14 3.58 -3.42 6.75
C ARG A 14 3.93 -2.12 7.48
N GLN A 15 5.17 -1.98 7.96
CA GLN A 15 5.61 -0.74 8.62
C GLN A 15 5.57 0.45 7.67
N ALA A 16 5.99 0.28 6.42
CA ALA A 16 5.92 1.36 5.43
C ALA A 16 4.47 1.76 5.10
N ILE A 17 3.55 0.78 5.00
CA ILE A 17 2.12 1.03 4.81
C ILE A 17 1.56 1.83 6.00
N VAL A 18 1.82 1.40 7.23
CA VAL A 18 1.37 2.11 8.44
C VAL A 18 1.95 3.51 8.50
N ARG A 19 3.22 3.68 8.11
CA ARG A 19 3.86 5.00 8.07
C ARG A 19 3.18 5.92 7.06
N TYR A 20 2.91 5.40 5.86
CA TYR A 20 2.16 6.13 4.83
C TYR A 20 0.79 6.57 5.37
N LEU A 21 0.04 5.70 6.06
CA LEU A 21 -1.24 6.06 6.66
C LEU A 21 -1.10 7.19 7.68
N ILE A 22 -0.15 7.09 8.61
CA ILE A 22 0.09 8.13 9.63
C ILE A 22 0.40 9.49 8.99
N ASP A 23 1.22 9.49 7.93
CA ASP A 23 1.59 10.73 7.23
C ASP A 23 0.38 11.35 6.47
N HIS A 24 -0.73 10.62 6.29
CA HIS A 24 -1.96 11.08 5.64
C HIS A 24 -3.15 11.21 6.63
N VAL A 25 -2.89 11.32 7.95
CA VAL A 25 -3.96 11.40 8.97
C VAL A 25 -4.92 12.58 8.78
N ASP A 26 -4.46 13.67 8.16
CA ASP A 26 -5.28 14.85 7.88
C ASP A 26 -6.41 14.58 6.86
N ASN A 27 -6.24 13.54 6.04
CA ASN A 27 -7.24 13.03 5.11
C ASN A 27 -7.31 11.50 5.23
N PRO A 28 -8.10 10.97 6.18
CA PRO A 28 -8.08 9.55 6.54
C PRO A 28 -8.84 8.68 5.53
N SER A 29 -8.44 8.77 4.27
CA SER A 29 -8.91 7.97 3.13
C SER A 29 -7.71 7.57 2.28
N VAL A 30 -7.67 6.33 1.81
CA VAL A 30 -6.59 5.83 0.95
C VAL A 30 -7.10 5.02 -0.23
N SER A 31 -6.48 5.21 -1.40
CA SER A 31 -6.62 4.29 -2.54
C SER A 31 -5.63 3.13 -2.40
N ILE A 32 -6.14 1.90 -2.47
CA ILE A 32 -5.28 0.70 -2.45
C ILE A 32 -4.30 0.72 -3.61
N VAL A 33 -4.71 1.21 -4.78
CA VAL A 33 -3.88 1.24 -5.99
C VAL A 33 -2.71 2.21 -5.80
N GLU A 34 -2.98 3.42 -5.35
CA GLU A 34 -1.96 4.44 -5.12
C GLU A 34 -0.92 3.98 -4.09
N VAL A 35 -1.39 3.42 -2.97
CA VAL A 35 -0.51 2.91 -1.91
C VAL A 35 0.28 1.70 -2.40
N THR A 36 -0.30 0.82 -3.21
CA THR A 36 0.42 -0.32 -3.81
C THR A 36 1.55 0.16 -4.72
N ILE A 37 1.29 1.17 -5.56
CA ILE A 37 2.32 1.78 -6.42
C ILE A 37 3.43 2.41 -5.59
N ALA A 38 3.10 3.12 -4.51
CA ALA A 38 4.07 3.72 -3.60
C ALA A 38 4.95 2.66 -2.92
N VAL A 39 4.34 1.59 -2.40
CA VAL A 39 5.05 0.46 -1.78
C VAL A 39 5.97 -0.22 -2.79
N ARG A 40 5.53 -0.45 -4.03
CA ARG A 40 6.37 -1.02 -5.10
C ARG A 40 7.58 -0.15 -5.45
N LYS A 41 7.41 1.17 -5.43
CA LYS A 41 8.53 2.11 -5.65
C LYS A 41 9.52 2.09 -4.50
N MET A 42 9.06 1.96 -3.26
CA MET A 42 9.92 1.86 -2.08
C MET A 42 10.62 0.50 -1.98
N PHE A 43 9.95 -0.57 -2.40
CA PHE A 43 10.44 -1.94 -2.30
C PHE A 43 10.38 -2.66 -3.66
N PRO A 44 11.23 -2.28 -4.63
CA PRO A 44 11.22 -2.87 -5.96
C PRO A 44 11.58 -4.36 -5.97
N LEU A 45 12.22 -4.86 -4.90
CA LEU A 45 12.61 -6.27 -4.72
C LEU A 45 11.63 -7.05 -3.84
N CYS A 46 10.49 -6.47 -3.45
CA CYS A 46 9.47 -7.15 -2.66
C CYS A 46 8.82 -8.29 -3.46
N GLU A 47 8.85 -9.51 -2.91
CA GLU A 47 8.27 -10.70 -3.54
C GLU A 47 6.75 -10.85 -3.29
N LEU A 48 6.17 -10.01 -2.42
CA LEU A 48 4.72 -10.00 -2.22
C LEU A 48 4.02 -9.60 -3.52
N THR A 49 2.90 -10.25 -3.81
CA THR A 49 2.05 -9.89 -4.95
C THR A 49 1.29 -8.61 -4.68
N ASP A 50 0.80 -7.95 -5.72
CA ASP A 50 -0.04 -6.75 -5.56
C ASP A 50 -1.30 -7.04 -4.73
N TRP A 51 -1.84 -8.26 -4.86
CA TRP A 51 -2.94 -8.73 -4.02
C TRP A 51 -2.57 -8.82 -2.53
N GLN A 52 -1.39 -9.38 -2.21
CA GLN A 52 -0.92 -9.47 -0.82
C GLN A 52 -0.61 -8.10 -0.23
N ILE A 53 -0.05 -7.19 -1.03
CA ILE A 53 0.16 -5.80 -0.64
C ILE A 53 -1.19 -5.12 -0.40
N GLY A 54 -2.17 -5.32 -1.28
CA GLY A 54 -3.53 -4.79 -1.13
C GLY A 54 -4.23 -5.28 0.14
N ASP A 55 -4.14 -6.57 0.46
CA ASP A 55 -4.69 -7.13 1.71
C ASP A 55 -4.04 -6.51 2.96
N LEU A 56 -2.71 -6.30 2.94
CA LEU A 56 -1.99 -5.62 4.01
C LEU A 56 -2.42 -4.15 4.16
N ILE A 57 -2.62 -3.44 3.05
CA ILE A 57 -3.11 -2.06 3.04
C ILE A 57 -4.51 -1.99 3.63
N ALA A 58 -5.44 -2.82 3.12
CA ALA A 58 -6.83 -2.81 3.57
C ALA A 58 -6.95 -3.09 5.08
N ARG A 59 -6.26 -4.12 5.58
CA ARG A 59 -6.26 -4.43 7.02
C ARG A 59 -5.66 -3.30 7.85
N SER A 60 -4.52 -2.75 7.42
CA SER A 60 -3.87 -1.67 8.16
C SER A 60 -4.69 -0.37 8.16
N ALA A 61 -5.38 -0.06 7.05
CA ALA A 61 -6.27 1.08 6.95
C ALA A 61 -7.50 0.92 7.87
N ILE A 62 -8.14 -0.26 7.87
CA ILE A 62 -9.27 -0.58 8.76
C ILE A 62 -8.85 -0.47 10.23
N ASP A 63 -7.72 -1.08 10.60
CA ASP A 63 -7.20 -1.02 11.97
C ASP A 63 -6.91 0.42 12.41
N ALA A 64 -6.51 1.29 11.48
CA ALA A 64 -6.22 2.70 11.72
C ALA A 64 -7.44 3.62 11.62
N GLY A 65 -8.62 3.11 11.24
CA GLY A 65 -9.84 3.90 11.06
C GLY A 65 -9.89 4.73 9.78
N PHE A 66 -9.09 4.39 8.76
CA PHE A 66 -9.10 5.04 7.45
C PHE A 66 -10.23 4.49 6.58
N ALA A 67 -10.86 5.36 5.80
CA ALA A 67 -11.68 4.96 4.67
C ALA A 67 -10.80 4.37 3.56
N ILE A 68 -11.35 3.41 2.83
CA ILE A 68 -10.70 2.87 1.62
C ILE A 68 -11.47 3.41 0.42
N ASP A 69 -10.77 4.16 -0.41
CA ASP A 69 -11.28 4.58 -1.72
C ASP A 69 -11.03 3.44 -2.71
N PHE A 70 -12.11 2.88 -3.22
CA PHE A 70 -12.05 1.93 -4.30
C PHE A 70 -12.12 2.74 -5.58
N ASP A 71 -10.95 3.07 -6.16
CA ASP A 71 -10.82 3.84 -7.40
C ASP A 71 -12.01 3.54 -8.31
N ALA A 72 -12.87 4.54 -8.50
CA ALA A 72 -14.00 4.41 -9.38
C ALA A 72 -13.45 4.06 -10.76
N ALA A 73 -13.64 2.81 -11.20
CA ALA A 73 -13.35 2.45 -12.58
C ALA A 73 -14.07 3.49 -13.44
N PRO A 74 -13.38 4.24 -14.32
CA PRO A 74 -14.08 5.03 -15.29
C PRO A 74 -14.85 4.01 -16.13
N TRP A 75 -16.14 3.88 -15.87
CA TRP A 75 -17.07 3.25 -16.79
C TRP A 75 -17.03 4.14 -18.03
N THR A 76 -16.08 3.88 -18.92
CA THR A 76 -16.18 4.35 -20.29
C THR A 76 -17.28 3.53 -20.92
N GLU A 77 -18.52 3.92 -20.63
CA GLU A 77 -19.68 3.57 -21.40
C GLU A 77 -19.49 4.20 -22.79
N THR A 78 -18.79 3.49 -23.67
CA THR A 78 -18.80 3.78 -25.09
C THR A 78 -20.19 3.45 -25.60
N SER A 79 -21.08 4.44 -25.55
CA SER A 79 -22.26 4.52 -26.41
C SER A 79 -21.86 4.82 -27.85
#